data_AF-A0A3E1DCG5-F1
#
_entry.id   AF-A0A3E1DCG5-F1
#
_cell.length_a   1.000
_cell.length_b   1.000
_cell.length_c   1.000
_cell.angle_alpha   90.00
_cell.angle_beta   90.00
_cell.angle_gamma   90.00
#
_symmetry.space_group_name_H-M   'P 1'
#
loop_
_entity.id
_entity.type
_entity.pdbx_description
1 polymer ?
#
loop_
_entity_poly.entity_id
_entity_poly.type
_entity_poly.pdbx_seq_one_letter_code
_entity_poly.pdbx_strand_id
1 'polypeptide(L)'
;MQSERVHFVLSGRVAVKYDGNRSSSGVRWMHYAGADELLLLAPFGQTVARIRSDMRGAVLDMPFKHYAAQDADELTQQVLGWRLPLSGLRYWVLGLPAPKSVFGIEHDANGQVILLNQDGWAIRYTRYAAQTPDSLPLRIALQRDGLEIQLLIDEWEI
;
A
#
# COMPACT_ATOMS: atom_id res chain seq x y z
N MET A 1 -5.49 16.77 -13.12
CA MET A 1 -4.40 15.84 -13.49
C MET A 1 -3.14 16.17 -12.67
N GLN A 2 -3.23 16.17 -11.33
CA GLN A 2 -2.15 16.71 -10.46
C GLN A 2 -1.44 15.62 -9.63
N SER A 3 -1.97 14.40 -9.61
CA SER A 3 -1.59 13.35 -8.63
C SER A 3 -0.34 12.54 -9.00
N GLU A 4 0.34 12.85 -10.10
CA GLU A 4 1.47 12.07 -10.63
C GLU A 4 2.85 12.47 -10.05
N ARG A 5 2.88 13.41 -9.08
CA ARG A 5 4.12 14.02 -8.54
C ARG A 5 4.26 13.98 -7.02
N VAL A 6 3.36 13.32 -6.30
CA VAL A 6 3.49 13.26 -4.84
C VAL A 6 4.59 12.26 -4.52
N HIS A 7 5.72 12.78 -4.05
CA HIS A 7 6.73 11.96 -3.40
C HIS A 7 6.27 11.72 -1.98
N PHE A 8 6.42 10.50 -1.48
CA PHE A 8 6.19 10.23 -0.08
C PHE A 8 7.09 9.13 0.44
N VAL A 9 7.39 9.20 1.73
CA VAL A 9 7.86 8.08 2.51
C VAL A 9 6.85 7.85 3.63
N LEU A 10 6.47 6.61 3.85
CA LEU A 10 5.73 6.22 5.04
C LEU A 10 6.47 5.11 5.78
N SER A 11 6.42 5.17 7.09
CA SER A 11 6.91 4.13 7.99
C SER A 11 5.79 3.68 8.91
N GLY A 12 5.71 2.37 9.16
CA GLY A 12 4.66 1.84 10.00
C GLY A 12 4.66 0.32 10.08
N ARG A 13 3.46 -0.25 10.20
CA ARG A 13 3.23 -1.68 10.35
C ARG A 13 2.18 -2.15 9.38
N VAL A 14 2.45 -3.31 8.76
CA VAL A 14 1.49 -3.99 7.89
C VAL A 14 1.15 -5.34 8.49
N ALA A 15 -0.13 -5.67 8.49
CA ALA A 15 -0.63 -7.00 8.77
C ALA A 15 -1.39 -7.51 7.54
N VAL A 16 -1.09 -8.74 7.12
CA VAL A 16 -1.74 -9.39 5.99
C VAL A 16 -2.39 -10.68 6.49
N LYS A 17 -3.65 -10.89 6.11
CA LYS A 17 -4.36 -12.13 6.33
C LYS A 17 -4.89 -12.64 4.99
N TYR A 18 -4.54 -13.88 4.67
CA TYR A 18 -4.96 -14.53 3.44
C TYR A 18 -4.94 -16.05 3.63
N ASP A 19 -5.98 -16.74 3.15
CA ASP A 19 -6.09 -18.21 3.20
C ASP A 19 -5.77 -18.81 4.59
N GLY A 20 -6.36 -18.23 5.64
CA GLY A 20 -6.14 -18.64 7.04
C GLY A 20 -4.80 -18.22 7.65
N ASN A 21 -3.81 -17.85 6.84
CA ASN A 21 -2.51 -17.38 7.29
C ASN A 21 -2.57 -15.90 7.71
N ARG A 22 -1.80 -15.56 8.73
CA ARG A 22 -1.61 -14.18 9.20
C ARG A 22 -0.13 -13.88 9.34
N SER A 23 0.29 -12.75 8.79
CA SER A 23 1.65 -12.24 8.94
C SER A 23 1.60 -10.77 9.30
N SER A 24 2.64 -10.30 9.99
CA SER A 24 2.82 -8.89 10.31
C SER A 24 4.28 -8.52 10.31
N SER A 25 4.60 -7.32 9.82
CA SER A 25 5.96 -6.80 9.80
C SER A 25 5.94 -5.28 9.92
N GLY A 26 7.09 -4.70 10.27
CA GLY A 26 7.31 -3.29 9.98
C GLY A 26 7.32 -3.08 8.46
N VAL A 27 6.93 -1.89 8.02
CA VAL A 27 6.98 -1.49 6.63
C VAL A 27 7.57 -0.10 6.52
N ARG A 28 8.46 0.10 5.55
CA ARG A 28 8.84 1.41 5.06
C ARG A 28 8.58 1.43 3.56
N TRP A 29 7.79 2.36 3.08
CA TRP A 29 7.49 2.50 1.66
C TRP A 29 7.89 3.89 1.20
N MET A 30 8.77 3.92 0.22
CA MET A 30 9.24 5.11 -0.47
C MET A 30 8.65 5.12 -1.87
N HIS A 31 7.87 6.15 -2.19
CA HIS A 31 7.29 6.38 -3.50
C HIS A 31 7.93 7.61 -4.14
N TYR A 32 8.40 7.44 -5.37
CA TYR A 32 8.91 8.51 -6.22
C TYR A 32 8.26 8.45 -7.60
N ALA A 33 8.51 9.48 -8.42
CA ALA A 33 7.98 9.54 -9.78
C ALA A 33 8.36 8.29 -10.59
N GLY A 34 7.38 7.40 -10.78
CA GLY A 34 7.51 6.17 -11.56
C GLY A 34 8.21 5.00 -10.86
N ALA A 35 8.50 5.09 -9.55
CA ALA A 35 9.17 4.02 -8.81
C ALA A 35 8.66 3.89 -7.37
N ASP A 36 8.60 2.65 -6.91
CA ASP A 36 8.17 2.27 -5.58
C ASP A 36 9.22 1.35 -4.96
N GLU A 37 9.57 1.61 -3.70
CA GLU A 37 10.41 0.73 -2.90
C GLU A 37 9.75 0.44 -1.55
N LEU A 38 9.48 -0.84 -1.29
CA LEU A 38 8.90 -1.32 -0.04
C LEU A 38 9.92 -2.18 0.70
N LEU A 39 10.20 -1.82 1.95
CA LEU A 39 11.01 -2.60 2.88
C LEU A 39 10.09 -3.24 3.91
N LEU A 40 10.18 -4.56 4.06
CA LEU A 40 9.57 -5.28 5.17
C LEU A 40 10.63 -5.50 6.24
N LEU A 41 10.29 -5.14 7.47
CA LEU A 41 11.21 -5.08 8.60
C LEU A 41 10.80 -6.09 9.68
N ALA A 42 11.79 -6.81 10.21
CA ALA A 42 11.65 -7.57 11.46
C ALA A 42 11.50 -6.60 12.65
N PRO A 43 11.01 -7.08 13.82
CA PRO A 43 10.82 -6.24 15.02
C PRO A 43 12.06 -5.44 15.47
N PHE A 44 13.26 -5.93 15.16
CA PHE A 44 14.53 -5.26 15.49
C PHE A 44 15.05 -4.32 14.38
N GLY A 45 14.22 -3.98 13.39
CA GLY A 45 14.56 -3.05 12.30
C GLY A 45 15.36 -3.68 11.16
N GLN A 46 15.69 -4.97 11.22
CA GLN A 46 16.37 -5.66 10.13
C GLN A 46 15.45 -5.84 8.92
N THR A 47 15.92 -5.48 7.72
CA THR A 47 15.21 -5.74 6.47
C THR A 47 15.17 -7.24 6.18
N VAL A 48 13.97 -7.81 6.08
CA VAL A 48 13.76 -9.22 5.74
C VAL A 48 13.34 -9.42 4.28
N ALA A 49 12.77 -8.39 3.66
CA ALA A 49 12.41 -8.37 2.25
C ALA A 49 12.42 -6.93 1.72
N ARG A 50 12.79 -6.77 0.44
CA ARG A 50 12.77 -5.51 -0.29
C ARG A 50 12.08 -5.72 -1.63
N ILE A 51 10.99 -5.01 -1.87
CA ILE A 51 10.31 -4.97 -3.17
C ILE A 51 10.66 -3.64 -3.84
N ARG A 52 11.12 -3.69 -5.08
CA ARG A 52 11.28 -2.51 -5.95
C ARG A 52 10.40 -2.69 -7.17
N SER A 53 9.67 -1.66 -7.56
CA SER A 53 8.86 -1.65 -8.77
C SER A 53 9.04 -0.34 -9.51
N ASP A 54 9.35 -0.42 -10.80
CA ASP A 54 9.48 0.72 -11.69
C ASP A 54 9.00 0.35 -13.11
N MET A 55 9.25 1.21 -14.10
CA MET A 55 8.87 0.97 -15.50
C MET A 55 9.55 -0.26 -16.14
N ARG A 56 10.61 -0.82 -15.53
CA ARG A 56 11.33 -2.00 -16.02
C ARG A 56 10.78 -3.30 -15.43
N GLY A 57 9.97 -3.21 -14.39
CA GLY A 57 9.28 -4.32 -13.77
C GLY A 57 9.34 -4.29 -12.26
N ALA A 58 9.19 -5.46 -11.62
CA ALA A 58 9.29 -5.58 -10.18
C ALA A 58 10.29 -6.64 -9.75
N VAL A 59 10.98 -6.37 -8.64
CA VAL A 59 12.01 -7.23 -8.05
C VAL A 59 11.74 -7.39 -6.56
N LEU A 60 11.84 -8.63 -6.06
CA LEU A 60 11.85 -8.95 -4.64
C LEU A 60 13.21 -9.53 -4.24
N ASP A 61 13.88 -8.83 -3.33
CA ASP A 61 15.14 -9.23 -2.72
C ASP A 61 14.90 -9.72 -1.28
N MET A 62 15.38 -10.91 -0.95
CA MET A 62 15.44 -11.51 0.39
C MET A 62 16.84 -12.08 0.63
N PRO A 63 17.26 -12.36 1.88
CA PRO A 63 18.66 -12.75 2.19
C PRO A 63 19.28 -13.85 1.32
N PHE A 64 18.48 -14.78 0.78
CA PHE A 64 18.96 -15.87 -0.08
C PHE A 64 18.10 -16.09 -1.33
N LYS A 65 17.19 -15.17 -1.63
CA LYS A 65 16.21 -15.36 -2.70
C LYS A 65 16.01 -14.05 -3.44
N HIS A 66 15.97 -14.15 -4.77
CA HIS A 66 15.73 -13.03 -5.67
C HIS A 66 14.67 -13.46 -6.67
N TYR A 67 13.64 -12.64 -6.82
CA TYR A 67 12.55 -12.85 -7.77
C TYR A 67 12.37 -11.59 -8.60
N ALA A 68 12.02 -11.77 -9.88
CA ALA A 68 11.69 -10.67 -10.78
C ALA A 68 10.45 -11.04 -11.61
N ALA A 69 9.61 -10.06 -11.90
CA ALA A 69 8.45 -10.19 -12.75
C ALA A 69 8.20 -8.88 -13.52
N GLN A 70 7.23 -8.89 -14.43
CA GLN A 70 6.92 -7.71 -15.25
C GLN A 70 6.29 -6.57 -14.43
N ASP A 71 5.64 -6.89 -13.31
CA ASP A 71 5.09 -5.93 -12.38
C ASP A 71 4.96 -6.52 -10.97
N ALA A 72 4.57 -5.68 -10.01
CA ALA A 72 4.42 -6.07 -8.61
C ALA A 72 3.29 -7.07 -8.38
N ASP A 73 2.23 -7.01 -9.20
CA ASP A 73 1.08 -7.90 -9.11
C ASP A 73 1.50 -9.34 -9.47
N GLU A 74 2.21 -9.51 -10.58
CA GLU A 74 2.78 -10.80 -11.00
C GLU A 74 3.80 -11.33 -9.98
N LEU A 75 4.70 -10.46 -9.50
CA LEU A 75 5.73 -10.82 -8.52
C LEU A 75 5.12 -11.34 -7.22
N THR A 76 4.14 -10.63 -6.67
CA THR A 76 3.48 -11.01 -5.42
C THR A 76 2.60 -12.24 -5.60
N GLN A 77 1.95 -12.40 -6.76
CA GLN A 77 1.23 -13.64 -7.06
C GLN A 77 2.16 -14.85 -7.06
N GLN A 78 3.35 -14.73 -7.66
CA GLN A 78 4.34 -15.80 -7.74
C GLN A 78 4.91 -16.16 -6.36
N VAL A 79 5.19 -15.16 -5.53
CA VAL A 79 5.91 -15.37 -4.26
C VAL A 79 4.98 -15.59 -3.08
N LEU A 80 3.89 -14.83 -3.01
CA LEU A 80 2.98 -14.76 -1.86
C LEU A 80 1.63 -15.45 -2.11
N GLY A 81 1.33 -15.80 -3.37
CA GLY A 81 0.09 -16.48 -3.76
C GLY A 81 -1.09 -15.54 -4.00
N TRP A 82 -0.90 -14.22 -3.90
CA TRP A 82 -1.92 -13.20 -4.11
C TRP A 82 -1.32 -11.95 -4.75
N ARG A 83 -2.15 -11.18 -5.46
CA ARG A 83 -1.73 -9.96 -6.18
C ARG A 83 -1.81 -8.73 -5.28
N LEU A 84 -0.70 -8.02 -5.12
CA LEU A 84 -0.62 -6.71 -4.50
C LEU A 84 -0.74 -5.63 -5.59
N PRO A 85 -1.85 -4.86 -5.68
CA PRO A 85 -2.07 -3.86 -6.72
C PRO A 85 -1.28 -2.58 -6.42
N LEU A 86 0.05 -2.65 -6.51
CA LEU A 86 0.92 -1.53 -6.10
C LEU A 86 0.60 -0.25 -6.88
N SER A 87 0.13 -0.42 -8.12
CA SER A 87 -0.31 0.67 -8.98
C SER A 87 -1.50 1.47 -8.42
N GLY A 88 -2.44 0.82 -7.74
CA GLY A 88 -3.58 1.44 -7.06
C GLY A 88 -3.22 1.92 -5.66
N LEU A 89 -2.45 1.11 -4.91
CA LEU A 89 -2.08 1.39 -3.52
C LEU A 89 -1.43 2.77 -3.36
N ARG A 90 -0.58 3.21 -4.30
CA ARG A 90 0.12 4.50 -4.20
C ARG A 90 -0.83 5.71 -4.18
N TYR A 91 -2.05 5.55 -4.70
CA TYR A 91 -3.10 6.55 -4.60
C TYR A 91 -3.96 6.31 -3.35
N TRP A 92 -4.35 5.06 -3.12
CA TRP A 92 -5.23 4.71 -2.02
C TRP A 92 -4.62 5.02 -0.66
N VAL A 93 -3.30 4.91 -0.50
CA VAL A 93 -2.61 5.25 0.75
C VAL A 93 -2.72 6.74 1.10
N LEU A 94 -2.93 7.60 0.10
CA LEU A 94 -3.16 9.03 0.24
C LEU A 94 -4.65 9.39 0.33
N GLY A 95 -5.55 8.41 0.36
CA GLY A 95 -7.00 8.66 0.31
C GLY A 95 -7.51 9.04 -1.08
N LEU A 96 -6.74 8.79 -2.14
CA LEU A 96 -7.11 9.17 -3.50
C LEU A 96 -7.50 7.94 -4.34
N PRO A 97 -8.52 8.04 -5.22
CA PRO A 97 -8.76 7.01 -6.21
C PRO A 97 -7.61 6.96 -7.22
N ALA A 98 -7.26 5.75 -7.66
CA ALA A 98 -6.36 5.55 -8.77
C ALA A 98 -7.00 6.13 -10.06
N PRO A 99 -6.21 6.69 -10.99
CA PRO A 99 -6.74 7.25 -12.21
C PRO A 99 -7.24 6.15 -13.16
N LYS A 100 -8.16 6.51 -14.07
CA LYS A 100 -8.65 5.70 -15.20
C LYS A 100 -9.63 4.56 -14.88
N SER A 101 -9.83 4.16 -13.62
CA SER A 101 -10.89 3.21 -13.24
C SER A 101 -12.04 3.89 -12.49
N VAL A 102 -13.24 3.30 -12.59
CA VAL A 102 -14.43 3.76 -11.86
C VAL A 102 -14.23 3.50 -10.37
N PHE A 103 -14.63 4.47 -9.54
CA PHE A 103 -14.54 4.38 -8.09
C PHE A 103 -15.85 4.83 -7.44
N GLY A 104 -16.13 4.29 -6.26
CA GLY A 104 -17.10 4.86 -5.32
C GLY A 104 -16.36 5.38 -4.10
N ILE A 105 -16.65 6.61 -3.67
CA ILE A 105 -15.98 7.25 -2.54
C ILE A 105 -17.00 7.86 -1.58
N GLU A 106 -16.84 7.61 -0.29
CA GLU A 106 -17.66 8.15 0.78
C GLU A 106 -16.78 9.02 1.68
N HIS A 107 -17.34 10.15 2.11
CA HIS A 107 -16.68 11.08 3.02
C HIS A 107 -17.49 11.24 4.32
N ASP A 108 -16.81 11.57 5.41
CA ASP A 108 -17.45 11.97 6.66
C ASP A 108 -17.84 13.47 6.67
N ALA A 109 -18.36 13.93 7.81
CA ALA A 109 -18.74 15.33 8.01
C ALA A 109 -17.57 16.32 7.95
N ASN A 110 -16.33 15.85 8.15
CA ASN A 110 -15.11 16.63 8.05
C ASN A 110 -14.56 16.63 6.60
N GLY A 111 -15.25 15.99 5.65
CA GLY A 111 -14.80 15.84 4.27
C GLY A 111 -13.67 14.83 4.09
N GLN A 112 -13.40 13.99 5.10
CA GLN A 112 -12.36 12.96 5.05
C GLN A 112 -12.93 11.69 4.42
N VAL A 113 -12.15 11.03 3.56
CA VAL A 113 -12.55 9.76 2.97
C VAL A 113 -12.72 8.72 4.08
N ILE A 114 -13.81 7.96 4.08
CA ILE A 114 -14.04 6.87 5.05
C ILE A 114 -14.10 5.50 4.36
N LEU A 115 -14.51 5.48 3.09
CA LEU A 115 -14.57 4.30 2.26
C LEU A 115 -14.26 4.68 0.81
N LEU A 116 -13.34 3.96 0.19
CA LEU A 116 -13.07 3.98 -1.24
C LEU A 116 -13.25 2.56 -1.78
N ASN A 117 -14.07 2.41 -2.81
CA ASN A 117 -14.27 1.16 -3.54
C ASN A 117 -13.75 1.32 -4.96
N GLN A 118 -12.76 0.52 -5.37
CA GLN A 118 -12.17 0.60 -6.70
C GLN A 118 -11.51 -0.73 -7.09
N ASP A 119 -11.69 -1.18 -8.33
CA ASP A 119 -11.03 -2.38 -8.88
C ASP A 119 -11.20 -3.65 -8.01
N GLY A 120 -12.38 -3.81 -7.40
CA GLY A 120 -12.73 -4.93 -6.52
C GLY A 120 -12.21 -4.81 -5.09
N TRP A 121 -11.49 -3.72 -4.76
CA TRP A 121 -11.01 -3.43 -3.42
C TRP A 121 -11.99 -2.55 -2.66
N ALA A 122 -12.20 -2.89 -1.38
CA ALA A 122 -12.80 -2.01 -0.39
C ALA A 122 -11.69 -1.47 0.53
N ILE A 123 -11.48 -0.16 0.53
CA ILE A 123 -10.46 0.53 1.31
C ILE A 123 -11.14 1.41 2.36
N ARG A 124 -11.00 1.05 3.64
CA ARG A 124 -11.54 1.78 4.77
C ARG A 124 -10.47 2.61 5.45
N TYR A 125 -10.79 3.87 5.69
CA TYR A 125 -9.93 4.81 6.39
C TYR A 125 -10.53 5.05 7.77
N THR A 126 -9.77 4.71 8.82
CA THR A 126 -10.30 4.66 10.19
C THR A 126 -9.58 5.59 11.16
N ARG A 127 -8.51 6.24 10.70
CA ARG A 127 -7.76 7.23 11.47
C ARG A 127 -6.99 8.16 10.52
N TYR A 128 -6.93 9.44 10.87
CA TYR A 128 -6.22 10.50 10.18
C TYR A 128 -5.30 11.25 11.15
N ALA A 129 -4.33 12.00 10.61
CA ALA A 129 -3.40 12.81 11.41
C ALA A 129 -4.05 14.06 12.01
N ALA A 130 -5.08 14.60 11.37
CA ALA A 130 -5.89 15.73 11.78
C ALA A 130 -7.34 15.55 11.30
N GLN A 131 -8.27 16.35 11.81
CA GLN A 131 -9.68 16.36 11.39
C GLN A 131 -9.90 17.41 10.29
N THR A 132 -9.27 17.21 9.13
CA THR A 132 -9.36 18.08 7.95
C THR A 132 -9.42 17.24 6.67
N PRO A 133 -10.07 17.74 5.58
CA PRO A 133 -10.21 16.98 4.33
C PRO A 133 -8.87 16.50 3.75
N ASP A 134 -7.84 17.34 3.80
CA ASP A 134 -6.52 17.06 3.22
C ASP A 134 -5.57 16.31 4.17
N SER A 135 -6.07 15.80 5.30
CA SER A 135 -5.23 15.08 6.26
C SER A 135 -4.77 13.73 5.72
N LEU A 136 -3.53 13.34 6.03
CA LEU A 136 -3.01 12.04 5.64
C LEU A 136 -3.61 10.91 6.51
N PRO A 137 -4.00 9.77 5.90
CA PRO A 137 -4.44 8.62 6.64
C PRO A 137 -3.35 8.06 7.57
N LEU A 138 -3.76 7.58 8.75
CA LEU A 138 -2.89 6.85 9.69
C LEU A 138 -3.29 5.38 9.84
N ARG A 139 -4.53 5.01 9.51
CA ARG A 139 -4.98 3.61 9.57
C ARG A 139 -5.89 3.28 8.40
N ILE A 140 -5.43 2.33 7.60
CA ILE A 140 -6.08 1.90 6.36
C ILE A 140 -6.30 0.39 6.43
N ALA A 141 -7.51 -0.06 6.07
CA ALA A 141 -7.82 -1.47 5.92
C ALA A 141 -8.31 -1.73 4.49
N LEU A 142 -7.64 -2.64 3.79
CA LEU A 142 -7.96 -3.02 2.42
C LEU A 142 -8.44 -4.46 2.39
N GLN A 143 -9.50 -4.72 1.63
CA GLN A 143 -10.06 -6.06 1.50
C GLN A 143 -10.42 -6.37 0.07
N ARG A 144 -10.12 -7.59 -0.36
CA ARG A 144 -10.53 -8.17 -1.64
C ARG A 144 -10.41 -9.69 -1.62
N ASP A 145 -11.44 -10.41 -2.06
CA ASP A 145 -11.36 -11.87 -2.32
C ASP A 145 -10.74 -12.70 -1.16
N GLY A 146 -11.05 -12.35 0.10
CA GLY A 146 -10.50 -13.01 1.30
C GLY A 146 -9.10 -12.57 1.74
N LEU A 147 -8.42 -11.73 0.95
CA LEU A 147 -7.23 -10.99 1.34
C LEU A 147 -7.62 -9.76 2.15
N GLU A 148 -7.06 -9.65 3.34
CA GLU A 148 -7.19 -8.50 4.21
C GLU A 148 -5.79 -7.92 4.49
N ILE A 149 -5.62 -6.63 4.25
CA ILE A 149 -4.39 -5.89 4.54
C ILE A 149 -4.75 -4.75 5.49
N GLN A 150 -4.07 -4.68 6.63
CA GLN A 150 -4.17 -3.55 7.55
C GLN A 150 -2.83 -2.82 7.59
N LEU A 151 -2.85 -1.55 7.21
CA LEU A 151 -1.71 -0.65 7.31
C LEU A 151 -1.96 0.34 8.46
N LEU A 152 -1.01 0.39 9.38
CA LEU A 152 -0.92 1.40 10.42
C LEU A 152 0.31 2.24 10.14
N ILE A 153 0.13 3.53 9.91
CA ILE A 153 1.18 4.47 9.56
C ILE A 153 1.54 5.24 10.81
N ASP A 154 2.81 5.15 11.18
CA ASP A 154 3.36 5.81 12.34
C ASP A 154 3.98 7.17 11.95
N GLU A 155 4.54 7.27 10.74
CA GLU A 155 5.19 8.48 10.24
C GLU A 155 5.00 8.67 8.72
N TRP A 156 4.88 9.93 8.30
CA TRP A 156 4.83 10.39 6.92
C TRP A 156 5.92 11.42 6.67
N GLU A 157 6.58 11.33 5.52
CA GLU A 157 7.46 12.36 4.97
C GLU A 157 6.97 12.66 3.54
N ILE A 158 6.62 13.91 3.24
CA ILE A 158 6.11 14.36 1.93
C ILE A 158 6.88 15.57 1.41
#